data_AF-A0A5C7UIW5-F1
#
_entry.id   AF-A0A5C7UIW5-F1
#
_cell.length_a   1.000
_cell.length_b   1.000
_cell.length_c   1.000
_cell.angle_alpha   90.00
_cell.angle_beta   90.00
_cell.angle_gamma   90.00
#
_symmetry.space_group_name_H-M   'P 1'
#
loop_
_entity.id
_entity.type
_entity.pdbx_description
1 polymer ?
#
loop_
_entity_poly.entity_id
_entity_poly.type
_entity_poly.pdbx_seq_one_letter_code
_entity_poly.pdbx_strand_id
1 'polypeptide(L)'
;MESKYNRQTVTTAAAARLGAKPVKLMGVYLYGGSAATSCEFKNAATDTGTVLFSMDTLTASGQFVDLTPFGGITFDVGCFVKPAGTGGIAYCWYE
;
A
#
# COMPACT_ATOMS: atom_id res chain seq x y z
N MET A 1 8.00 7.07 11.49
CA MET A 1 6.68 7.68 11.29
C MET A 1 5.84 7.48 12.55
N GLU A 2 5.79 8.50 13.41
CA GLU A 2 5.02 8.49 14.66
C GLU A 2 3.51 8.67 14.44
N SER A 3 2.73 8.07 15.35
CA SER A 3 1.34 8.27 15.83
C SER A 3 0.26 9.06 15.05
N LYS A 4 0.59 9.95 14.13
CA LYS A 4 -0.36 10.86 13.44
C LYS A 4 -1.23 10.15 12.40
N TYR A 5 -0.72 9.12 11.74
CA TYR A 5 -1.39 8.47 10.61
C TYR A 5 -2.11 7.19 11.02
N ASN A 6 -3.25 6.94 10.38
CA ASN A 6 -3.90 5.63 10.41
C ASN A 6 -2.94 4.58 9.84
N ARG A 7 -2.97 3.37 10.40
CA ARG A 7 -2.12 2.26 9.97
C ARG A 7 -2.95 1.07 9.59
N GLN A 8 -2.60 0.44 8.49
CA GLN A 8 -3.20 -0.83 8.08
C GLN A 8 -2.13 -1.73 7.46
N THR A 9 -2.11 -2.98 7.92
CA THR A 9 -1.23 -4.03 7.40
C THR A 9 -2.05 -4.91 6.46
N VAL A 10 -1.51 -5.15 5.26
CA VAL A 10 -2.11 -6.02 4.25
C VAL A 10 -1.17 -7.18 4.00
N THR A 11 -1.62 -8.41 4.28
CA THR A 11 -0.83 -9.65 4.17
C THR A 11 -1.41 -10.65 3.18
N THR A 12 -2.60 -10.36 2.63
CA THR A 12 -3.32 -11.29 1.75
C THR A 12 -3.04 -11.00 0.29
N ALA A 13 -3.00 -12.04 -0.53
CA ALA A 13 -2.97 -11.90 -2.00
C ALA A 13 -4.28 -11.31 -2.57
N ALA A 14 -5.36 -11.30 -1.80
CA ALA A 14 -6.57 -10.55 -2.14
C ALA A 14 -6.40 -9.07 -1.81
N ALA A 15 -6.96 -8.20 -2.64
CA ALA A 15 -6.89 -6.77 -2.41
C ALA A 15 -7.68 -6.34 -1.16
N ALA A 16 -7.07 -5.50 -0.34
CA ALA A 16 -7.70 -4.88 0.81
C ALA A 16 -7.91 -3.39 0.56
N ARG A 17 -9.06 -2.88 0.98
CA ARG A 17 -9.32 -1.44 0.96
C ARG A 17 -8.65 -0.78 2.16
N LEU A 18 -7.83 0.25 1.93
CA LEU A 18 -7.36 1.15 2.99
C LEU A 18 -8.49 2.10 3.38
N GLY A 19 -8.83 2.12 4.66
CA GLY A 19 -9.72 3.13 5.26
C GLY A 19 -11.08 3.34 4.58
N ALA A 20 -11.75 4.42 4.99
CA ALA A 20 -12.94 4.95 4.33
C ALA A 20 -12.53 6.07 3.35
N LYS A 21 -13.21 6.18 2.20
CA LYS A 21 -12.85 7.14 1.15
C LYS A 21 -13.28 8.59 1.51
N PRO A 22 -12.56 9.62 1.05
CA PRO A 22 -11.26 9.56 0.35
C PRO A 22 -10.13 9.21 1.33
N VAL A 23 -9.05 8.60 0.80
CA VAL A 23 -7.85 8.26 1.60
C VAL A 23 -6.63 8.91 0.99
N LYS A 24 -5.72 9.38 1.83
CA LYS A 24 -4.44 9.92 1.40
C LYS A 24 -3.31 9.03 1.92
N LEU A 25 -2.58 8.41 1.00
CA LEU A 25 -1.45 7.55 1.32
C LEU A 25 -0.22 8.39 1.67
N MET A 26 0.29 8.23 2.89
CA MET A 26 1.40 9.03 3.44
C MET A 26 2.72 8.27 3.44
N GLY A 27 2.69 6.95 3.46
CA GLY A 27 3.89 6.14 3.35
C GLY A 27 3.55 4.66 3.26
N VAL A 28 4.49 3.89 2.72
CA VAL A 28 4.36 2.43 2.59
C VAL A 28 5.70 1.77 2.85
N TYR A 29 5.67 0.70 3.66
CA TYR A 29 6.75 -0.27 3.74
C TYR A 29 6.27 -1.58 3.13
N LEU A 30 6.95 -2.08 2.11
CA LEU A 30 6.68 -3.38 1.50
C LEU A 30 7.80 -4.35 1.86
N TYR A 31 7.42 -5.51 2.38
CA TYR A 31 8.34 -6.61 2.67
C TYR A 31 8.06 -7.80 1.75
N GLY A 32 9.13 -8.30 1.10
CA GLY A 32 9.11 -9.52 0.31
C GLY A 32 9.44 -10.68 1.22
N GLY A 33 8.46 -11.52 1.54
CA GLY A 33 8.65 -12.64 2.47
C GLY A 33 9.49 -13.77 1.88
N SER A 34 8.84 -14.88 1.52
CA SER A 34 9.51 -16.04 0.91
C SER A 34 9.65 -15.93 -0.61
N ALA A 35 9.09 -14.88 -1.23
CA ALA A 35 9.26 -14.54 -2.63
C ALA A 35 9.41 -13.01 -2.80
N ALA A 36 9.87 -12.59 -3.98
CA ALA A 36 9.79 -11.20 -4.39
C ALA A 36 8.31 -10.78 -4.42
N THR A 37 8.06 -9.53 -4.04
CA THR A 37 6.70 -9.00 -3.89
C THR A 37 6.55 -7.71 -4.66
N SER A 38 5.48 -7.61 -5.44
CA SER A 38 5.00 -6.38 -6.05
C SER A 38 3.73 -5.93 -5.35
N CYS A 39 3.52 -4.65 -5.12
CA CYS A 39 2.29 -4.13 -4.54
C CYS A 39 1.73 -2.99 -5.38
N GLU A 40 0.49 -3.14 -5.81
CA GLU A 40 -0.27 -2.10 -6.51
C GLU A 40 -1.22 -1.40 -5.55
N PHE A 41 -1.37 -0.09 -5.75
CA PHE A 41 -2.30 0.79 -5.07
C PHE A 41 -3.23 1.39 -6.11
N LYS A 42 -4.49 0.97 -6.09
CA LYS A 42 -5.50 1.34 -7.09
C LYS A 42 -6.48 2.35 -6.53
N ASN A 43 -6.79 3.39 -7.30
CA ASN A 43 -7.84 4.36 -6.99
C ASN A 43 -9.15 3.94 -7.67
N ALA A 44 -9.97 3.19 -6.95
CA ALA A 44 -11.14 2.54 -7.52
C ALA A 44 -12.20 2.21 -6.47
N ALA A 45 -13.42 1.92 -6.92
CA ALA A 45 -14.50 1.45 -6.05
C ALA A 45 -14.37 -0.05 -5.69
N THR A 46 -13.62 -0.80 -6.50
CA THR A 46 -13.30 -2.22 -6.40
C THR A 46 -11.84 -2.46 -6.82
N ASP A 47 -11.25 -3.65 -6.65
CA ASP A 47 -9.86 -4.00 -7.06
C ASP A 47 -9.60 -3.98 -8.60
N THR A 48 -10.47 -3.33 -9.37
CA THR A 48 -10.46 -3.35 -10.84
C THR A 48 -10.46 -1.93 -11.41
N GLY A 49 -9.49 -1.11 -11.02
CA GLY A 49 -9.33 0.24 -11.57
C GLY A 49 -7.87 0.68 -11.68
N THR A 50 -7.68 1.98 -11.85
CA THR A 50 -6.38 2.56 -12.19
C THR A 50 -5.38 2.43 -11.05
N VAL A 51 -4.21 1.87 -11.35
CA VAL A 51 -3.05 1.88 -10.46
C VAL A 51 -2.47 3.30 -10.44
N LEU A 52 -2.42 3.93 -9.26
CA LEU A 52 -1.79 5.25 -9.09
C LEU A 52 -0.40 5.16 -8.50
N PHE A 53 -0.11 4.09 -7.77
CA PHE A 53 1.19 3.84 -7.17
C PHE A 53 1.46 2.35 -7.17
N SER A 54 2.71 1.98 -7.46
CA SER A 54 3.20 0.62 -7.33
C SER A 54 4.60 0.63 -6.77
N MET A 55 4.96 -0.45 -6.11
CA MET A 55 6.31 -0.66 -5.59
C MET A 55 6.64 -2.14 -5.53
N ASP A 56 7.92 -2.45 -5.68
CA ASP A 56 8.43 -3.81 -5.65
C ASP A 56 9.50 -3.95 -4.57
N THR A 57 9.70 -5.17 -4.11
CA THR A 57 10.81 -5.53 -3.22
C THR A 57 11.27 -6.97 -3.49
N LEU A 58 12.53 -7.24 -3.20
CA LEU A 58 13.14 -8.56 -3.36
C LEU A 58 12.74 -9.51 -2.23
N THR A 59 12.97 -10.81 -2.44
CA THR A 59 12.80 -11.85 -1.42
C THR A 59 13.63 -11.52 -0.17
N ALA A 60 13.02 -11.73 1.01
CA ALA A 60 13.59 -11.42 2.32
C ALA A 60 14.09 -9.97 2.48
N SER A 61 13.50 -9.01 1.75
CA SER A 61 13.91 -7.62 1.75
C SER A 61 12.73 -6.67 1.95
N GLY A 62 13.05 -5.45 2.40
CA GLY A 62 12.08 -4.41 2.69
C GLY A 62 12.41 -3.11 1.98
N GLN A 63 11.40 -2.46 1.40
CA GLN A 63 11.53 -1.13 0.84
C GLN A 63 10.51 -0.19 1.49
N PHE A 64 10.96 1.00 1.85
CA PHE A 64 10.11 2.06 2.38
C PHE A 64 10.03 3.23 1.41
N VAL A 65 8.82 3.77 1.23
CA VAL A 65 8.56 5.01 0.51
C VAL A 65 7.85 5.98 1.44
N ASP A 66 8.50 7.12 1.69
CA ASP A 66 7.94 8.23 2.44
C ASP A 66 7.32 9.24 1.47
N LEU A 67 5.99 9.40 1.55
CA LEU A 67 5.24 10.35 0.71
C LEU A 67 4.89 11.64 1.48
N THR A 68 5.24 11.73 2.77
CA THR A 68 4.94 12.90 3.60
C THR A 68 5.56 14.20 3.10
N PRO A 69 6.79 14.23 2.52
CA PRO A 69 7.34 15.46 1.95
C PRO A 69 6.55 16.00 0.76
N PHE A 70 5.75 15.16 0.11
CA PHE A 70 4.90 15.51 -1.04
C PHE A 70 3.43 15.73 -0.64
N GLY A 71 3.12 15.64 0.65
CA GLY A 71 1.74 15.77 1.14
C GLY A 71 0.86 14.55 0.82
N GLY A 72 1.45 13.39 0.50
CA GLY A 72 0.76 12.13 0.23
C GLY A 72 0.15 12.00 -1.18
N ILE A 73 -0.30 10.79 -1.51
CA ILE A 73 -1.03 10.48 -2.76
C ILE A 73 -2.51 10.32 -2.43
N THR A 74 -3.37 11.11 -3.09
CA THR A 74 -4.82 11.07 -2.86
C THR A 74 -5.50 9.97 -3.68
N PHE A 75 -6.34 9.16 -3.03
CA PHE A 75 -7.21 8.15 -3.61
C PHE A 75 -8.68 8.52 -3.35
N ASP A 76 -9.27 9.31 -4.25
CA ASP A 76 -10.62 9.88 -4.08
C ASP A 76 -11.77 8.86 -4.12
N VAL A 77 -11.62 7.78 -4.89
CA VAL A 77 -12.68 6.75 -5.06
C VAL A 77 -12.54 5.66 -3.99
N GLY A 78 -11.30 5.32 -3.64
CA GLY A 78 -10.95 4.31 -2.66
C GLY A 78 -9.58 3.73 -2.98
N CYS A 79 -8.76 3.46 -1.96
CA CYS A 79 -7.43 2.89 -2.13
C CYS A 79 -7.46 1.37 -1.92
N PHE A 80 -7.28 0.58 -2.97
CA PHE A 80 -7.14 -0.88 -2.87
C PHE A 80 -5.66 -1.27 -2.99
N VAL A 81 -5.22 -2.09 -2.04
CA VAL A 81 -3.81 -2.50 -1.88
C VAL A 81 -3.73 -4.00 -1.99
N LYS A 82 -2.80 -4.48 -2.82
CA LYS A 82 -2.64 -5.90 -3.11
C LYS A 82 -1.16 -6.27 -3.23
N PRO A 83 -0.52 -6.70 -2.13
CA PRO A 83 0.79 -7.32 -2.22
C PRO A 83 0.65 -8.68 -2.92
N ALA A 84 1.33 -8.83 -4.04
CA ALA A 84 1.43 -10.06 -4.82
C ALA A 84 2.81 -10.67 -4.60
N GLY A 85 2.84 -11.93 -4.17
CA GLY A 85 4.05 -12.64 -3.76
C GLY A 85 3.81 -13.42 -2.47
N THR A 86 4.31 -14.65 -2.39
CA THR A 86 4.12 -15.50 -1.21
C THR A 86 4.80 -14.87 0.01
N GLY A 87 4.01 -14.59 1.05
CA GLY A 87 4.50 -13.93 2.27
C GLY A 87 4.77 -12.43 2.12
N GLY A 88 4.29 -11.78 1.05
CA GLY A 88 4.37 -10.34 0.89
C GLY A 88 3.52 -9.58 1.90
N ILE A 89 4.07 -8.52 2.50
CA ILE A 89 3.37 -7.70 3.50
C ILE A 89 3.53 -6.22 3.16
N ALA A 90 2.41 -5.50 3.03
CA ALA A 90 2.39 -4.06 2.90
C ALA A 90 1.91 -3.40 4.20
N TYR A 91 2.73 -2.53 4.76
CA TYR A 91 2.37 -1.68 5.89
C TYR A 91 2.10 -0.27 5.34
N CYS A 92 0.87 0.20 5.48
CA CYS A 92 0.42 1.47 4.91
C CYS A 92 0.14 2.47 6.03
N TRP A 93 0.64 3.70 5.86
CA TRP A 93 0.29 4.86 6.67
C TRP A 93 -0.57 5.81 5.84
N TYR A 94 -1.72 6.21 6.35
CA TYR A 94 -2.67 7.05 5.63
C TYR A 94 -3.39 8.06 6.51
N GLU A 95 -3.86 9.15 5.90
CA GLU A 95 -4.85 10.09 6.45
C GLU A 95 -6.23 9.78 5.88
#